data_AF-A0A1B0GG09-F1
#
_entry.id   AF-A0A1B0GG09-F1
#
_cell.length_a   1.000
_cell.length_b   1.000
_cell.length_c   1.000
_cell.angle_alpha   90.00
_cell.angle_beta   90.00
_cell.angle_gamma   90.00
#
_symmetry.space_group_name_H-M   'P 1'
#
loop_
_entity.id
_entity.type
_entity.pdbx_description
1 polymer ?
#
loop_
_entity_poly.entity_id
_entity_poly.type
_entity_poly.pdbx_seq_one_letter_code
_entity_poly.pdbx_strand_id
1 'polypeptide(L)'
;MVRNSGAQVMVVLDFFEGPFWMFEKFGVCLYRTSSKERLSLKEAISFAISMVQIGAYSILVPLFFIKTTPPTTAEFSDACIPLILFFTSIVRLTSILVNPKRIRTLVDIFQKYFPQNMEEQKNFKVERNYKELIRVTKALAICLSLGCVLFSLAPLFNFAMAYYTIDDEAKFDYRMPYPIWYPFKVNTPGMYAIMCSTQAFAAFSCVCAYFLPNMVLITSMLLINMNFNLVDVTNEIFNISVFISFFSSIALLCSIGMNVLGESQPYHIIKQSLLLVSSLCDLYYTCKYADDMKTSVRNIWLNSVYRVLTTLLVHFAARGANEVRIREHATRNYISKPKTKYVLTNSYQLLTLVKARFDVE
;
A
#
# COMPACT_ATOMS: atom_id res chain seq x y z
N MET A 1 -19.70 4.81 -17.94
CA MET A 1 -20.00 6.00 -18.75
C MET A 1 -18.71 6.46 -19.43
N VAL A 2 -18.56 6.16 -20.72
CA VAL A 2 -17.44 6.65 -21.54
C VAL A 2 -17.90 7.98 -22.10
N ARG A 3 -17.32 9.09 -21.61
CA ARG A 3 -17.66 10.46 -22.03
C ARG A 3 -17.06 10.72 -23.41
N ASN A 4 -17.90 11.17 -24.33
CA ASN A 4 -17.57 11.46 -25.73
C ASN A 4 -16.44 12.49 -25.87
N SER A 5 -15.60 12.27 -26.89
CA SER A 5 -14.41 13.01 -27.28
C SER A 5 -14.71 14.40 -27.86
N GLY A 6 -15.01 15.36 -26.99
CA GLY A 6 -14.56 16.75 -27.16
C GLY A 6 -13.43 16.97 -26.17
N ALA A 7 -12.27 17.43 -26.60
CA ALA A 7 -11.09 17.56 -25.74
C ALA A 7 -11.35 18.66 -24.70
N GLN A 8 -11.92 18.26 -23.56
CA GLN A 8 -12.22 19.14 -22.44
C GLN A 8 -10.93 19.39 -21.68
N VAL A 9 -10.66 20.65 -21.33
CA VAL A 9 -9.52 21.04 -20.49
C VAL A 9 -9.64 20.28 -19.16
N MET A 10 -8.65 19.45 -18.84
CA MET A 10 -8.61 18.75 -17.56
C MET A 10 -8.30 19.73 -16.44
N VAL A 11 -8.81 19.46 -15.24
CA VAL A 11 -8.49 20.19 -14.01
C VAL A 11 -7.84 19.26 -13.00
N VAL A 12 -7.08 19.82 -12.05
CA VAL A 12 -6.43 19.06 -10.97
C VAL A 12 -7.41 18.18 -10.22
N LEU A 13 -8.63 18.66 -10.02
CA LEU A 13 -9.66 17.92 -9.31
C LEU A 13 -10.02 16.61 -10.02
N ASP A 14 -9.88 16.52 -11.34
CA ASP A 14 -10.12 15.27 -12.09
C ASP A 14 -9.11 14.18 -11.66
N PHE A 15 -7.88 14.56 -11.31
CA PHE A 15 -6.85 13.62 -10.83
C PHE A 15 -7.14 13.11 -9.41
N PHE A 16 -7.83 13.92 -8.59
CA PHE A 16 -8.18 13.56 -7.22
C PHE A 16 -9.62 13.06 -7.06
N GLU A 17 -10.46 13.12 -8.09
CA GLU A 17 -11.87 12.71 -8.06
C GLU A 17 -12.00 11.27 -7.53
N GLY A 18 -11.24 10.32 -8.10
CA GLY A 18 -11.24 8.93 -7.65
C GLY A 18 -10.83 8.75 -6.19
N PRO A 19 -9.64 9.22 -5.77
CA PRO A 19 -9.21 9.16 -4.37
C PRO A 19 -10.20 9.81 -3.40
N PHE A 20 -10.68 11.02 -3.69
CA PHE A 20 -11.59 11.76 -2.80
C PHE A 20 -12.96 11.11 -2.70
N TRP A 21 -13.53 10.65 -3.82
CA TRP A 21 -14.78 9.90 -3.82
C TRP A 21 -14.67 8.64 -2.97
N MET A 22 -13.57 7.89 -3.08
CA MET A 22 -13.38 6.69 -2.25
C MET A 22 -13.17 7.02 -0.77
N PHE A 23 -12.46 8.10 -0.44
CA PHE A 23 -12.34 8.58 0.94
C PHE A 23 -13.69 9.00 1.53
N GLU A 24 -14.52 9.70 0.75
CA GLU A 24 -15.86 10.09 1.16
C GLU A 24 -16.73 8.86 1.47
N LYS A 25 -16.69 7.82 0.60
CA LYS A 25 -17.38 6.55 0.84
C LYS A 25 -16.81 5.75 2.00
N PHE A 26 -15.53 5.88 2.27
CA PHE A 26 -14.90 5.36 3.49
C PHE A 26 -15.28 6.17 4.75
N GLY A 27 -15.89 7.34 4.57
CA GLY A 27 -16.41 8.22 5.62
C GLY A 27 -15.45 9.32 6.07
N VAL A 28 -14.53 9.73 5.21
CA VAL A 28 -13.57 10.82 5.43
C VAL A 28 -13.70 11.87 4.34
N CYS A 29 -13.99 13.12 4.72
CA CYS A 29 -13.94 14.26 3.80
C CYS A 29 -12.56 14.91 3.84
N LEU A 30 -11.68 14.57 2.89
CA LEU A 30 -10.35 15.17 2.79
C LEU A 30 -10.35 16.57 2.18
N TYR A 31 -11.16 16.77 1.15
CA TYR A 31 -11.29 18.03 0.43
C TYR A 31 -12.77 18.27 0.14
N ARG A 32 -13.24 19.50 0.36
CA ARG A 32 -14.60 19.89 -0.01
C ARG A 32 -14.56 20.47 -1.41
N THR A 33 -15.13 19.75 -2.36
CA THR A 33 -15.23 20.19 -3.75
C THR A 33 -16.42 21.14 -3.91
N SER A 34 -17.42 21.04 -3.03
CA SER A 34 -18.60 21.93 -3.01
C SER A 34 -18.95 22.39 -1.59
N SER A 35 -19.44 23.64 -1.46
CA SER A 35 -19.87 24.22 -0.18
C SER A 35 -21.06 23.50 0.47
N LYS A 36 -21.77 22.65 -0.31
CA LYS A 36 -22.92 21.85 0.14
C LYS A 36 -22.56 20.41 0.53
N GLU A 37 -21.33 19.94 0.30
CA GLU A 37 -20.88 18.61 0.72
C GLU A 37 -20.80 18.55 2.25
N ARG A 38 -21.79 17.90 2.86
CA ARG A 38 -21.78 17.53 4.27
C ARG A 38 -21.60 16.03 4.35
N LEU A 39 -20.61 15.61 5.15
CA LEU A 39 -20.41 14.20 5.47
C LEU A 39 -21.70 13.67 6.10
N SER A 40 -22.25 12.60 5.53
CA SER A 40 -23.46 11.99 6.08
C SER A 40 -23.16 11.41 7.47
N LEU A 41 -24.12 11.50 8.39
CA LEU A 41 -24.00 10.84 9.70
C LEU A 41 -23.70 9.34 9.53
N LYS A 42 -24.25 8.70 8.49
CA LYS A 42 -24.01 7.29 8.17
C LYS A 42 -22.56 7.02 7.79
N GLU A 43 -21.95 7.93 7.03
CA GLU A 43 -20.54 7.83 6.60
C GLU A 43 -19.60 8.03 7.78
N ALA A 44 -19.88 8.99 8.67
CA ALA A 44 -19.14 9.16 9.92
C ALA A 44 -19.20 7.92 10.83
N ILE A 45 -20.39 7.33 10.98
CA ILE A 45 -20.57 6.11 11.77
C ILE A 45 -19.80 4.95 11.13
N SER A 46 -19.88 4.78 9.81
CA SER A 46 -19.13 3.74 9.09
C SER A 46 -17.64 3.88 9.31
N PHE A 47 -17.10 5.10 9.18
CA PHE A 47 -15.69 5.39 9.45
C PHE A 47 -15.30 5.06 10.88
N ALA A 48 -16.10 5.47 11.87
CA ALA A 48 -15.83 5.19 13.28
C ALA A 48 -15.80 3.67 13.55
N ILE A 49 -16.73 2.91 12.98
CA ILE A 49 -16.75 1.44 13.10
C ILE A 49 -15.48 0.84 12.47
N SER A 50 -15.09 1.27 11.26
CA SER A 50 -13.87 0.80 10.61
C SER A 50 -12.61 1.11 11.43
N MET A 51 -12.53 2.30 12.04
CA MET A 51 -11.39 2.67 12.89
C MET A 51 -11.33 1.85 14.17
N VAL A 52 -12.47 1.63 14.83
CA VAL A 52 -12.55 0.77 16.02
C VAL A 52 -12.13 -0.65 15.69
N GLN A 53 -12.53 -1.18 14.53
CA GLN A 53 -12.14 -2.51 14.11
C GLN A 53 -10.65 -2.61 13.79
N ILE A 54 -10.11 -1.69 12.98
CA ILE A 54 -8.67 -1.66 12.68
C ILE A 54 -7.88 -1.59 14.01
N GLY A 55 -8.29 -0.73 14.94
CA GLY A 55 -7.69 -0.62 16.27
C GLY A 55 -7.77 -1.91 17.07
N ALA A 56 -8.95 -2.50 17.19
CA ALA A 56 -9.14 -3.75 17.94
C ALA A 56 -8.32 -4.90 17.36
N TYR A 57 -8.37 -5.13 16.05
CA TYR A 57 -7.62 -6.21 15.40
C TYR A 57 -6.11 -5.97 15.39
N SER A 58 -5.64 -4.72 15.38
CA SER A 58 -4.22 -4.39 15.54
C SER A 58 -3.65 -4.84 16.89
N ILE A 59 -4.50 -5.05 17.90
CA ILE A 59 -4.13 -5.55 19.23
C ILE A 59 -4.36 -7.07 19.30
N LEU A 60 -5.51 -7.55 18.82
CA LEU A 60 -5.89 -8.96 18.93
C LEU A 60 -5.04 -9.91 18.08
N VAL A 61 -4.51 -9.44 16.94
CA VAL A 61 -3.61 -10.24 16.09
C VAL A 61 -2.25 -10.47 16.78
N PRO A 62 -1.52 -9.45 17.28
CA PRO A 62 -0.31 -9.70 18.07
C PRO A 62 -0.57 -10.59 19.29
N LEU A 63 -1.69 -10.40 20.00
CA LEU A 63 -2.05 -11.23 21.15
C LEU A 63 -2.24 -12.70 20.79
N PHE A 64 -2.73 -12.99 19.57
CA PHE A 64 -2.79 -14.35 19.04
C PHE A 64 -1.39 -14.93 18.96
N PHE A 65 -0.47 -14.26 18.26
CA PHE A 65 0.89 -14.77 18.07
C PHE A 65 1.73 -14.83 19.35
N ILE A 66 1.44 -14.00 20.35
CA ILE A 66 2.06 -14.12 21.68
C ILE A 66 1.58 -15.40 22.40
N LYS A 67 0.32 -15.79 22.22
CA LYS A 67 -0.25 -17.00 22.85
C LYS A 67 0.01 -18.28 22.07
N THR A 68 0.03 -18.18 20.75
CA THR A 68 0.29 -19.26 19.81
C THR A 68 1.54 -18.91 19.02
N THR A 69 2.67 -18.92 19.71
CA THR A 69 3.97 -18.60 19.10
C THR A 69 4.20 -19.52 17.92
N PRO A 70 4.38 -19.00 16.70
CA PRO A 70 4.56 -19.82 15.51
C PRO A 70 5.86 -20.64 15.66
N PRO A 71 5.77 -21.98 15.62
CA PRO A 71 6.92 -22.86 15.77
C PRO A 71 7.80 -22.89 14.51
N THR A 72 7.24 -22.59 13.34
CA THR A 72 7.94 -22.64 12.05
C THR A 72 8.15 -21.24 11.46
N THR A 73 9.21 -21.10 10.67
CA THR A 73 9.53 -19.85 9.96
C THR A 73 8.43 -19.44 8.97
N ALA A 74 7.74 -20.42 8.37
CA ALA A 74 6.60 -20.17 7.48
C ALA A 74 5.42 -19.58 8.25
N GLU A 75 5.05 -20.18 9.39
CA GLU A 75 3.98 -19.65 10.24
C GLU A 75 4.32 -18.26 10.82
N PHE A 76 5.59 -18.01 11.15
CA PHE A 76 6.05 -16.69 11.58
C PHE A 76 5.97 -15.65 10.47
N SER A 77 6.30 -16.04 9.23
CA SER A 77 6.21 -15.15 8.07
C SER A 77 4.74 -14.87 7.70
N ASP A 78 3.86 -15.86 7.76
CA ASP A 78 2.40 -15.69 7.67
C ASP A 78 1.85 -14.78 8.76
N ALA A 79 2.42 -14.82 9.98
CA ALA A 79 2.07 -13.93 11.08
C ALA A 79 2.50 -12.47 10.85
N CYS A 80 3.67 -12.26 10.25
CA CYS A 80 4.21 -10.94 9.98
C CYS A 80 3.38 -10.15 8.96
N ILE A 81 2.83 -10.81 7.94
CA ILE A 81 2.05 -10.16 6.87
C ILE A 81 0.90 -9.28 7.41
N PRO A 82 -0.08 -9.82 8.17
CA PRO A 82 -1.19 -9.02 8.68
C PRO A 82 -0.71 -7.92 9.64
N LEU A 83 0.32 -8.19 10.46
CA LEU A 83 0.88 -7.20 11.38
C LEU A 83 1.47 -5.99 10.64
N ILE A 84 2.28 -6.25 9.60
CA ILE A 84 2.87 -5.21 8.76
C ILE A 84 1.78 -4.43 8.04
N LEU A 85 0.76 -5.11 7.50
CA LEU A 85 -0.36 -4.45 6.82
C LEU A 85 -1.13 -3.53 7.77
N PHE A 86 -1.54 -4.01 8.95
CA PHE A 86 -2.25 -3.19 9.95
C PHE A 86 -1.43 -1.97 10.37
N PHE A 87 -0.16 -2.18 10.71
CA PHE A 87 0.73 -1.09 11.11
C PHE A 87 0.84 -0.02 10.01
N THR A 88 1.03 -0.47 8.77
CA THR A 88 1.17 0.43 7.61
C THR A 88 -0.13 1.19 7.33
N SER A 89 -1.28 0.52 7.42
CA SER A 89 -2.60 1.14 7.26
C SER A 89 -2.83 2.23 8.29
N ILE A 90 -2.52 1.97 9.57
CA ILE A 90 -2.70 2.94 10.65
C ILE A 90 -1.80 4.16 10.42
N VAL A 91 -0.51 3.95 10.13
CA VAL A 91 0.44 5.05 9.90
C VAL A 91 0.02 5.90 8.70
N ARG A 92 -0.28 5.27 7.56
CA ARG A 92 -0.66 5.97 6.33
C ARG A 92 -1.95 6.77 6.50
N LEU A 93 -2.96 6.15 7.11
CA LEU A 93 -4.24 6.81 7.34
C LEU A 93 -4.09 7.97 8.33
N THR A 94 -3.37 7.77 9.43
CA THR A 94 -3.10 8.83 10.43
C THR A 94 -2.34 10.00 9.80
N SER A 95 -1.35 9.73 8.94
CA SER A 95 -0.56 10.78 8.27
C SER A 95 -1.42 11.76 7.47
N ILE A 96 -2.48 11.25 6.83
CA ILE A 96 -3.44 12.05 6.09
C ILE A 96 -4.44 12.76 7.01
N LEU A 97 -4.94 12.06 8.04
CA LEU A 97 -5.98 12.57 8.94
C LEU A 97 -5.49 13.62 9.93
N VAL A 98 -4.21 13.60 10.33
CA VAL A 98 -3.66 14.58 11.28
C VAL A 98 -3.55 15.97 10.66
N ASN A 99 -3.33 16.07 9.34
CA ASN A 99 -3.05 17.34 8.67
C ASN A 99 -3.99 17.63 7.48
N PRO A 100 -5.32 17.65 7.67
CA PRO A 100 -6.27 17.87 6.57
C PRO A 100 -6.11 19.26 5.95
N LYS A 101 -5.69 20.26 6.73
CA LYS A 101 -5.36 21.61 6.24
C LYS A 101 -4.22 21.58 5.22
N ARG A 102 -3.19 20.75 5.45
CA ARG A 102 -2.05 20.65 4.53
C ARG A 102 -2.43 19.99 3.21
N ILE A 103 -3.31 18.99 3.23
CA ILE A 103 -3.85 18.37 2.00
C ILE A 103 -4.60 19.42 1.18
N ARG A 104 -5.42 20.26 1.83
CA ARG A 104 -6.09 21.37 1.15
C ARG A 104 -5.09 22.33 0.51
N THR A 105 -4.10 22.80 1.28
CA THR A 105 -3.03 23.67 0.75
C THR A 105 -2.32 23.03 -0.45
N LEU A 106 -2.03 21.73 -0.39
CA LEU A 106 -1.40 20.99 -1.47
C LEU A 106 -2.27 20.93 -2.74
N VAL A 107 -3.58 20.68 -2.60
CA VAL A 107 -4.52 20.70 -3.74
C VAL A 107 -4.64 22.11 -4.33
N ASP A 108 -4.75 23.15 -3.49
CA ASP A 108 -4.87 24.54 -3.94
C ASP A 108 -3.60 24.99 -4.67
N ILE A 109 -2.43 24.57 -4.19
CA ILE A 109 -1.15 24.76 -4.86
C ILE A 109 -1.13 24.03 -6.20
N PHE A 110 -1.55 22.75 -6.26
CA PHE A 110 -1.63 22.05 -7.54
C PHE A 110 -2.53 22.79 -8.53
N GLN A 111 -3.70 23.26 -8.11
CA GLN A 111 -4.60 24.03 -8.97
C GLN A 111 -3.94 25.29 -9.51
N LYS A 112 -3.18 26.01 -8.67
CA LYS A 112 -2.49 27.25 -9.06
C LYS A 112 -1.45 27.03 -10.16
N TYR A 113 -0.69 25.94 -10.11
CA TYR A 113 0.39 25.66 -11.06
C TYR A 113 0.00 24.69 -12.18
N PHE A 114 -1.24 24.22 -12.20
CA PHE A 114 -1.69 23.29 -13.23
C PHE A 114 -1.81 24.00 -14.60
N PRO A 115 -1.37 23.36 -15.69
CA PRO A 115 -1.52 23.92 -17.03
C PRO A 115 -3.00 24.16 -17.37
N GLN A 116 -3.37 25.42 -17.60
CA GLN A 116 -4.76 25.82 -17.84
C GLN A 116 -5.13 25.77 -19.32
N ASN A 117 -4.13 25.87 -20.20
CA ASN A 117 -4.33 25.93 -21.65
C ASN A 117 -4.16 24.56 -22.31
N MET A 118 -4.93 24.29 -23.36
CA MET A 118 -4.86 23.02 -24.10
C MET A 118 -3.46 22.73 -24.67
N GLU A 119 -2.74 23.77 -25.11
CA GLU A 119 -1.39 23.65 -25.64
C GLU A 119 -0.38 23.27 -24.55
N GLU A 120 -0.46 23.92 -23.39
CA GLU A 120 0.35 23.55 -22.22
C GLU A 120 0.03 22.13 -21.78
N GLN A 121 -1.25 21.74 -21.69
CA GLN A 121 -1.63 20.38 -21.31
C GLN A 121 -1.09 19.33 -22.29
N LYS A 122 -1.00 19.65 -23.57
CA LYS A 122 -0.37 18.80 -24.59
C LYS A 122 1.15 18.72 -24.39
N ASN A 123 1.81 19.83 -24.09
CA ASN A 123 3.25 19.88 -23.81
C ASN A 123 3.62 19.08 -22.55
N PHE A 124 2.82 19.19 -21.49
CA PHE A 124 2.96 18.43 -20.23
C PHE A 124 2.41 17.00 -20.32
N LYS A 125 1.83 16.59 -21.47
CA LYS A 125 1.26 15.26 -21.72
C LYS A 125 0.25 14.84 -20.64
N VAL A 126 -0.55 15.80 -20.16
CA VAL A 126 -1.49 15.63 -19.03
C VAL A 126 -2.42 14.44 -19.24
N GLU A 127 -3.00 14.30 -20.43
CA GLU A 127 -3.91 13.19 -20.76
C GLU A 127 -3.25 11.82 -20.63
N ARG A 128 -1.98 11.70 -21.07
CA ARG A 128 -1.23 10.44 -20.98
C ARG A 128 -0.97 10.08 -19.53
N ASN A 129 -0.55 11.06 -18.73
CA ASN A 129 -0.26 10.86 -17.31
C ASN A 129 -1.53 10.52 -16.52
N TYR A 130 -2.65 11.17 -16.82
CA TYR A 130 -3.96 10.86 -16.25
C TYR A 130 -4.41 9.43 -16.57
N LYS A 131 -4.33 9.01 -17.84
CA LYS A 131 -4.66 7.64 -18.25
C LYS A 131 -3.76 6.60 -17.59
N GLU A 132 -2.47 6.91 -17.42
CA GLU A 132 -1.55 6.06 -16.67
C GLU A 132 -1.96 5.95 -15.20
N LEU A 133 -2.24 7.07 -14.53
CA LEU A 133 -2.70 7.11 -13.14
C LEU A 133 -3.95 6.24 -12.91
N ILE A 134 -4.98 6.41 -13.74
CA ILE A 134 -6.21 5.62 -13.65
C ILE A 134 -5.91 4.13 -13.81
N ARG A 135 -5.08 3.76 -14.81
CA ARG A 135 -4.75 2.36 -15.08
C ARG A 135 -4.06 1.71 -13.88
N VAL A 136 -3.07 2.41 -13.31
CA VAL A 136 -2.31 1.94 -12.15
C VAL A 136 -3.21 1.81 -10.93
N THR A 137 -3.98 2.85 -10.64
CA THR A 137 -4.90 2.91 -9.52
C THR A 137 -5.91 1.78 -9.57
N LYS A 138 -6.51 1.56 -10.75
CA LYS A 138 -7.49 0.51 -10.98
C LYS A 138 -6.88 -0.89 -10.86
N ALA A 139 -5.69 -1.11 -11.41
CA ALA A 139 -5.00 -2.40 -11.31
C ALA A 139 -4.70 -2.74 -9.84
N LEU A 140 -4.13 -1.80 -9.09
CA LEU A 140 -3.87 -1.97 -7.66
C LEU A 140 -5.15 -2.23 -6.86
N ALA A 141 -6.23 -1.49 -7.13
CA ALA A 141 -7.53 -1.69 -6.47
C ALA A 141 -8.07 -3.11 -6.71
N ILE A 142 -8.00 -3.60 -7.95
CA ILE A 142 -8.46 -4.94 -8.32
C ILE A 142 -7.62 -6.01 -7.63
N CYS A 143 -6.29 -5.91 -7.68
CA CYS A 143 -5.39 -6.88 -7.04
C CYS A 143 -5.61 -6.95 -5.53
N LEU A 144 -5.70 -5.82 -4.84
CA LEU A 144 -5.94 -5.78 -3.39
C LEU A 144 -7.32 -6.29 -3.02
N SER A 145 -8.35 -5.94 -3.80
CA SER A 145 -9.73 -6.41 -3.56
C SER A 145 -9.84 -7.92 -3.75
N LEU A 146 -9.25 -8.45 -4.83
CA LEU A 146 -9.23 -9.89 -5.09
C LEU A 146 -8.44 -10.64 -4.01
N GLY A 147 -7.29 -10.08 -3.59
CA GLY A 147 -6.52 -10.60 -2.47
C GLY A 147 -7.37 -10.68 -1.19
N CYS A 148 -8.03 -9.58 -0.81
CA CYS A 148 -8.90 -9.52 0.37
C CYS A 148 -10.02 -10.58 0.33
N VAL A 149 -10.64 -10.78 -0.83
CA VAL A 149 -11.68 -11.80 -1.02
C VAL A 149 -11.10 -13.20 -0.86
N LEU A 150 -9.96 -13.49 -1.48
CA LEU A 150 -9.32 -14.80 -1.36
C LEU A 150 -8.91 -15.08 0.08
N PHE A 151 -8.24 -14.16 0.78
CA PHE A 151 -7.90 -14.35 2.19
C PHE A 151 -9.14 -14.63 3.06
N SER A 152 -10.26 -13.97 2.79
CA SER A 152 -11.51 -14.17 3.53
C SER A 152 -12.20 -15.51 3.21
N LEU A 153 -12.02 -16.04 2.00
CA LEU A 153 -12.59 -17.32 1.56
C LEU A 153 -11.68 -18.52 1.83
N ALA A 154 -10.45 -18.31 2.32
CA ALA A 154 -9.47 -19.37 2.51
C ALA A 154 -9.96 -20.58 3.31
N PRO A 155 -10.72 -20.43 4.41
CA PRO A 155 -11.26 -21.58 5.13
C PRO A 155 -12.21 -22.44 4.30
N LEU A 156 -13.03 -21.82 3.43
CA LEU A 156 -13.97 -22.53 2.56
C LEU A 156 -13.23 -23.34 1.49
N PHE A 157 -12.16 -22.77 0.92
CA PHE A 157 -11.32 -23.49 -0.04
C PHE A 157 -10.59 -24.66 0.61
N ASN A 158 -10.04 -24.47 1.81
CA ASN A 158 -9.36 -25.54 2.54
C ASN A 158 -10.31 -26.68 2.90
N PHE A 159 -11.55 -26.34 3.30
CA PHE A 159 -12.59 -27.33 3.52
C PHE A 159 -12.98 -28.06 2.23
N ALA A 160 -13.20 -27.34 1.12
CA ALA A 160 -13.53 -27.96 -0.16
C ALA A 160 -12.42 -28.93 -0.60
N MET A 161 -11.16 -28.52 -0.50
CA MET A 161 -10.02 -29.39 -0.81
C MET A 161 -10.00 -30.63 0.09
N ALA A 162 -10.17 -30.48 1.40
CA ALA A 162 -10.21 -31.59 2.35
C ALA A 162 -11.32 -32.59 2.00
N TYR A 163 -12.51 -32.08 1.68
CA TYR A 163 -13.66 -32.88 1.26
C TYR A 163 -13.39 -33.68 -0.02
N TYR A 164 -12.71 -33.09 -1.01
CA TYR A 164 -12.36 -33.80 -2.25
C TYR A 164 -11.22 -34.82 -2.07
N THR A 165 -10.37 -34.66 -1.06
CA THR A 165 -9.22 -35.55 -0.82
C THR A 165 -9.47 -36.67 0.18
N ILE A 166 -10.38 -36.48 1.12
CA ILE A 166 -10.68 -37.42 2.22
C ILE A 166 -12.16 -37.76 2.12
N ASP A 167 -12.44 -38.89 1.47
CA ASP A 167 -13.79 -39.39 1.20
C ASP A 167 -14.62 -39.48 2.51
N ASP A 168 -15.87 -38.97 2.45
CA ASP A 168 -17.00 -39.05 3.39
C ASP A 168 -16.85 -38.68 4.89
N GLU A 169 -15.67 -38.43 5.45
CA GLU A 169 -15.52 -38.02 6.88
C GLU A 169 -15.09 -36.55 7.12
N ALA A 170 -15.02 -35.73 6.06
CA ALA A 170 -14.57 -34.34 6.17
C ALA A 170 -15.57 -33.47 6.96
N LYS A 171 -15.33 -33.33 8.28
CA LYS A 171 -16.02 -32.35 9.13
C LYS A 171 -15.50 -30.95 8.82
N PHE A 172 -16.41 -29.97 8.79
CA PHE A 172 -16.02 -28.58 8.62
C PHE A 172 -15.17 -28.12 9.80
N ASP A 173 -13.89 -27.86 9.53
CA ASP A 173 -13.01 -27.26 10.52
C ASP A 173 -13.29 -25.76 10.58
N TYR A 174 -13.84 -25.31 11.72
CA TYR A 174 -14.21 -23.92 11.96
C TYR A 174 -12.98 -23.02 12.18
N ARG A 175 -11.97 -23.13 11.32
CA ARG A 175 -10.81 -22.25 11.29
C ARG A 175 -11.18 -20.89 10.74
N MET A 176 -10.74 -19.87 11.46
CA MET A 176 -10.93 -18.48 11.06
C MET A 176 -10.04 -18.13 9.85
N PRO A 177 -10.51 -17.24 8.95
CA PRO A 177 -9.72 -16.80 7.81
C PRO A 177 -8.46 -16.03 8.24
N TYR A 178 -8.52 -15.32 9.37
CA TYR A 178 -7.38 -14.61 9.93
C TYR A 178 -7.06 -15.09 11.36
N PRO A 179 -5.76 -15.20 11.70
CA PRO A 179 -5.28 -15.65 13.01
C PRO A 179 -5.47 -14.55 14.06
N ILE A 180 -6.58 -14.61 14.80
CA ILE A 180 -6.99 -13.58 15.76
C ILE A 180 -7.33 -14.25 17.09
N TRP A 181 -6.89 -13.65 18.19
CA TRP A 181 -7.18 -14.17 19.51
C TRP A 181 -8.59 -13.79 19.97
N TYR A 182 -9.30 -14.77 20.51
CA TYR A 182 -10.63 -14.60 21.07
C TYR A 182 -10.67 -15.11 22.52
N PRO A 183 -11.26 -14.34 23.46
CA PRO A 183 -11.47 -14.82 24.82
C PRO A 183 -12.62 -15.84 24.94
N PHE A 184 -13.33 -16.16 23.85
CA PHE A 184 -14.48 -17.05 23.82
C PHE A 184 -14.35 -18.09 22.69
N LYS A 185 -15.16 -19.16 22.77
CA LYS A 185 -15.16 -20.24 21.78
C LYS A 185 -15.82 -19.78 20.48
N VAL A 186 -15.03 -19.76 19.40
CA VAL A 186 -15.50 -19.32 18.08
C VAL A 186 -15.91 -20.47 17.15
N ASN A 187 -15.59 -21.72 17.51
CA ASN A 187 -15.80 -22.92 16.69
C ASN A 187 -17.26 -23.43 16.74
N THR A 188 -18.24 -22.53 16.81
CA THR A 188 -19.68 -22.87 16.75
C THR A 188 -20.29 -22.20 15.52
N PRO A 189 -21.23 -22.84 14.78
CA PRO A 189 -21.67 -22.35 13.48
C PRO A 189 -22.14 -20.88 13.46
N GLY A 190 -22.98 -20.49 14.44
CA GLY A 190 -23.48 -19.12 14.53
C GLY A 190 -22.39 -18.10 14.84
N MET A 191 -21.56 -18.37 15.85
CA MET A 191 -20.44 -17.49 16.19
C MET A 191 -19.41 -17.42 15.05
N TYR A 192 -19.15 -18.55 14.38
CA TYR A 192 -18.24 -18.61 13.24
C TYR A 192 -18.70 -17.69 12.11
N ALA A 193 -19.96 -17.75 11.72
CA ALA A 193 -20.51 -16.90 10.66
C ALA A 193 -20.42 -15.39 10.99
N ILE A 194 -20.73 -15.03 12.24
CA ILE A 194 -20.60 -13.66 12.73
C ILE A 194 -19.13 -13.22 12.70
N MET A 195 -18.24 -14.03 13.25
CA MET A 195 -16.82 -13.70 13.34
C MET A 195 -16.16 -13.61 11.96
N CYS A 196 -16.42 -14.54 11.05
CA CYS A 196 -15.94 -14.46 9.67
C CYS A 196 -16.42 -13.19 8.98
N SER A 197 -17.68 -12.79 9.19
CA SER A 197 -18.23 -11.55 8.62
C SER A 197 -17.53 -10.30 9.19
N THR A 198 -17.29 -10.26 10.51
CA THR A 198 -16.54 -9.16 11.14
C THR A 198 -15.08 -9.10 10.68
N GLN A 199 -14.42 -10.26 10.53
CA GLN A 199 -13.06 -10.33 10.03
C GLN A 199 -12.95 -9.89 8.56
N ALA A 200 -13.90 -10.29 7.71
CA ALA A 200 -13.94 -9.86 6.31
C ALA A 200 -14.13 -8.34 6.19
N PHE A 201 -15.03 -7.76 6.98
CA PHE A 201 -15.24 -6.31 6.99
C PHE A 201 -14.05 -5.53 7.58
N ALA A 202 -13.38 -6.08 8.60
CA ALA A 202 -12.15 -5.51 9.14
C ALA A 202 -10.99 -5.58 8.15
N ALA A 203 -10.83 -6.70 7.44
CA ALA A 203 -9.83 -6.86 6.39
C ALA A 203 -10.07 -5.85 5.25
N PHE A 204 -11.32 -5.71 4.80
CA PHE A 204 -11.70 -4.70 3.82
C PHE A 204 -11.36 -3.29 4.30
N SER A 205 -11.75 -2.94 5.53
CA SER A 205 -11.45 -1.64 6.13
C SER A 205 -9.94 -1.37 6.22
N CYS A 206 -9.15 -2.38 6.58
CA CYS A 206 -7.70 -2.30 6.65
C CYS A 206 -7.07 -2.09 5.27
N VAL A 207 -7.56 -2.78 4.24
CA VAL A 207 -7.10 -2.60 2.85
C VAL A 207 -7.47 -1.21 2.33
N CYS A 208 -8.67 -0.69 2.63
CA CYS A 208 -9.03 0.69 2.31
C CYS A 208 -8.10 1.69 3.00
N ALA A 209 -7.84 1.52 4.30
CA ALA A 209 -6.91 2.36 5.06
C ALA A 209 -5.46 2.29 4.53
N TYR A 210 -5.04 1.15 3.96
CA TYR A 210 -3.75 1.00 3.29
C TYR A 210 -3.71 1.73 1.93
N PHE A 211 -4.77 1.54 1.14
CA PHE A 211 -4.84 1.89 -0.28
C PHE A 211 -5.17 3.36 -0.52
N LEU A 212 -6.15 3.92 0.21
CA LEU A 212 -6.65 5.27 -0.06
C LEU A 212 -5.57 6.34 0.15
N PRO A 213 -4.78 6.34 1.24
CA PRO A 213 -3.70 7.30 1.40
C PRO A 213 -2.63 7.18 0.31
N ASN A 214 -2.38 5.95 -0.13
CA ASN A 214 -1.41 5.69 -1.18
C ASN A 214 -1.86 6.25 -2.53
N MET A 215 -3.16 6.25 -2.81
CA MET A 215 -3.70 6.89 -4.01
C MET A 215 -3.48 8.39 -4.01
N VAL A 216 -3.74 9.06 -2.88
CA VAL A 216 -3.45 10.50 -2.75
C VAL A 216 -1.95 10.78 -2.92
N LEU A 217 -1.09 9.92 -2.36
CA LEU A 217 0.37 10.03 -2.49
C LEU A 217 0.82 9.89 -3.95
N ILE A 218 0.41 8.83 -4.65
CA ILE A 218 0.78 8.57 -6.05
C ILE A 218 0.28 9.70 -6.96
N THR A 219 -0.97 10.15 -6.77
CA THR A 219 -1.52 11.29 -7.52
C THR A 219 -0.69 12.56 -7.29
N SER A 220 -0.33 12.84 -6.04
CA SER A 220 0.48 14.01 -5.68
C SER A 220 1.88 13.93 -6.32
N MET A 221 2.54 12.77 -6.25
CA MET A 221 3.85 12.57 -6.87
C MET A 221 3.81 12.74 -8.39
N LEU A 222 2.77 12.23 -9.06
CA LEU A 222 2.58 12.42 -10.50
C LEU A 222 2.39 13.90 -10.85
N LEU A 223 1.56 14.63 -10.10
CA LEU A 223 1.32 16.06 -10.33
C LEU A 223 2.58 16.90 -10.15
N ILE A 224 3.43 16.57 -9.17
CA ILE A 224 4.74 17.22 -8.97
C ILE A 224 5.70 16.90 -10.11
N ASN A 225 5.70 15.66 -10.60
CA ASN A 225 6.51 15.28 -11.75
C ASN A 225 6.08 15.97 -13.04
N MET A 226 4.81 16.38 -13.14
CA MET A 226 4.36 17.27 -14.20
C MET A 226 4.78 18.72 -13.93
N ASN A 227 4.75 19.17 -12.67
CA ASN A 227 5.02 20.54 -12.23
C ASN A 227 6.12 20.63 -11.16
N PHE A 228 7.38 20.76 -11.62
CA PHE A 228 8.60 20.67 -10.78
C PHE A 228 8.75 21.72 -9.67
N ASN A 229 7.91 22.74 -9.62
CA ASN A 229 7.99 23.83 -8.62
C ASN A 229 7.37 23.46 -7.25
N LEU A 230 6.92 22.22 -7.05
CA LEU A 230 6.06 21.82 -5.92
C LEU A 230 6.64 20.76 -4.97
N VAL A 231 7.94 20.50 -5.09
CA VAL A 231 8.64 19.41 -4.37
C VAL A 231 8.65 19.63 -2.85
N ASP A 232 8.87 20.88 -2.39
CA ASP A 232 9.09 21.17 -0.96
C ASP A 232 7.84 20.93 -0.10
N VAL A 233 6.66 21.33 -0.58
CA VAL A 233 5.40 21.22 0.17
C VAL A 233 4.95 19.76 0.31
N THR A 234 5.17 18.94 -0.72
CA THR A 234 4.75 17.52 -0.69
C THR A 234 5.69 16.69 0.18
N ASN A 235 6.99 17.00 0.15
CA ASN A 235 7.96 16.31 0.99
C ASN A 235 7.62 16.49 2.47
N GLU A 236 7.25 17.69 2.92
CA GLU A 236 6.89 17.92 4.32
C GLU A 236 5.63 17.16 4.78
N ILE A 237 4.68 16.90 3.88
CA ILE A 237 3.43 16.19 4.19
C ILE A 237 3.64 14.68 4.26
N PHE A 238 4.44 14.14 3.34
CA PHE A 238 4.51 12.68 3.15
C PHE A 238 5.84 12.04 3.53
N ASN A 239 6.88 12.79 3.95
CA ASN A 239 8.21 12.21 4.24
C ASN A 239 8.16 11.01 5.21
N ILE A 240 7.54 11.19 6.38
CA ILE A 240 7.42 10.12 7.38
C ILE A 240 6.55 8.96 6.86
N SER A 241 5.43 9.28 6.21
CA SER A 241 4.53 8.27 5.65
C SER A 241 5.20 7.45 4.54
N VAL A 242 5.96 8.09 3.66
CA VAL A 242 6.71 7.45 2.56
C VAL A 242 7.83 6.59 3.12
N PHE A 243 8.55 7.08 4.14
CA PHE A 243 9.59 6.32 4.81
C PHE A 243 9.02 5.04 5.42
N ILE A 244 7.99 5.13 6.25
CA ILE A 244 7.38 3.96 6.89
C ILE A 244 6.79 3.03 5.83
N SER A 245 6.15 3.58 4.80
CA SER A 245 5.64 2.80 3.66
C SER A 245 6.73 1.98 2.97
N PHE A 246 7.91 2.56 2.76
CA PHE A 246 9.01 1.88 2.09
C PHE A 246 9.55 0.71 2.92
N PHE A 247 9.78 0.93 4.23
CA PHE A 247 10.21 -0.13 5.14
C PHE A 247 9.17 -1.24 5.26
N SER A 248 7.90 -0.86 5.41
CA SER A 248 6.79 -1.80 5.43
C SER A 248 6.68 -2.60 4.14
N SER A 249 6.82 -1.98 2.97
CA SER A 249 6.80 -2.70 1.69
C SER A 249 7.94 -3.70 1.57
N ILE A 250 9.15 -3.38 2.02
CA ILE A 250 10.27 -4.33 2.02
C ILE A 250 9.98 -5.51 2.95
N ALA A 251 9.58 -5.22 4.20
CA ALA A 251 9.24 -6.27 5.17
C ALA A 251 8.11 -7.17 4.67
N LEU A 252 7.10 -6.57 4.01
CA LEU A 252 5.97 -7.28 3.41
C LEU A 252 6.44 -8.17 2.25
N LEU A 253 7.28 -7.66 1.35
CA LEU A 253 7.83 -8.44 0.23
C LEU A 253 8.68 -9.63 0.71
N CYS A 254 9.51 -9.44 1.74
CA CYS A 254 10.28 -10.52 2.34
C CYS A 254 9.36 -11.59 2.94
N SER A 255 8.35 -11.18 3.71
CA SER A 255 7.41 -12.11 4.36
C SER A 255 6.60 -12.91 3.33
N ILE A 256 6.05 -12.25 2.31
CA ILE A 256 5.30 -12.92 1.24
C ILE A 256 6.21 -13.83 0.43
N GLY A 257 7.44 -13.41 0.13
CA GLY A 257 8.41 -14.22 -0.60
C GLY A 257 8.70 -15.54 0.09
N MET A 258 8.83 -15.54 1.43
CA MET A 258 9.02 -16.75 2.23
C MET A 258 7.82 -17.68 2.11
N ASN A 259 6.60 -17.13 2.17
CA ASN A 259 5.38 -17.94 2.12
C ASN A 259 5.13 -18.53 0.72
N VAL A 260 5.46 -17.80 -0.35
CA VAL A 260 5.39 -18.34 -1.72
C VAL A 260 6.38 -19.49 -1.93
N LEU A 261 7.55 -19.46 -1.29
CA LEU A 261 8.56 -20.51 -1.42
C LEU A 261 8.32 -21.75 -0.54
N GLY A 262 7.65 -21.58 0.60
CA GLY A 262 7.38 -22.67 1.56
C GLY A 262 6.07 -23.42 1.33
N GLU A 263 5.19 -22.88 0.48
CA GLU A 263 3.84 -23.39 0.30
C GLU A 263 3.72 -24.33 -0.90
N SER A 264 3.03 -25.45 -0.73
CA SER A 264 2.80 -26.45 -1.78
C SER A 264 1.40 -26.37 -2.38
N GLN A 265 0.44 -25.76 -1.68
CA GLN A 265 -0.94 -25.69 -2.16
C GLN A 265 -1.16 -24.56 -3.17
N PRO A 266 -1.74 -24.83 -4.35
CA PRO A 266 -1.88 -23.85 -5.43
C PRO A 266 -2.75 -22.64 -5.02
N TYR A 267 -3.78 -22.88 -4.21
CA TYR A 267 -4.64 -21.82 -3.70
C TYR A 267 -3.87 -20.80 -2.84
N HIS A 268 -3.04 -21.31 -1.94
CA HIS A 268 -2.21 -20.49 -1.07
C HIS A 268 -1.12 -19.74 -1.87
N ILE A 269 -0.56 -20.36 -2.90
CA ILE A 269 0.36 -19.70 -3.83
C ILE A 269 -0.33 -18.55 -4.58
N ILE A 270 -1.55 -18.74 -5.06
CA ILE A 270 -2.30 -17.70 -5.81
C ILE A 270 -2.60 -16.49 -4.91
N LYS A 271 -3.11 -16.70 -3.69
CA LYS A 271 -3.43 -15.58 -2.78
C LYS A 271 -2.16 -14.78 -2.40
N GLN A 272 -1.05 -15.48 -2.13
CA GLN A 272 0.23 -14.83 -1.79
C GLN A 272 0.85 -14.13 -2.99
N SER A 273 0.72 -14.71 -4.20
CA SER A 273 1.20 -14.10 -5.45
C SER A 273 0.46 -12.80 -5.78
N LEU A 274 -0.85 -12.72 -5.54
CA LEU A 274 -1.61 -11.49 -5.73
C LEU A 274 -1.16 -10.37 -4.79
N LEU A 275 -0.88 -10.71 -3.53
CA LEU A 275 -0.35 -9.76 -2.56
C LEU A 275 1.09 -9.34 -2.92
N LEU A 276 1.90 -10.27 -3.42
CA LEU A 276 3.26 -10.01 -3.91
C LEU A 276 3.23 -9.02 -5.09
N VAL A 277 2.42 -9.30 -6.11
CA VAL A 277 2.27 -8.43 -7.29
C VAL A 277 1.78 -7.05 -6.89
N SER A 278 0.78 -6.97 -6.00
CA SER A 278 0.29 -5.69 -5.50
C SER A 278 1.38 -4.90 -4.77
N SER A 279 2.15 -5.55 -3.90
CA SER A 279 3.22 -4.92 -3.13
C SER A 279 4.39 -4.47 -4.02
N LEU A 280 4.73 -5.27 -5.04
CA LEU A 280 5.73 -4.93 -6.04
C LEU A 280 5.28 -3.75 -6.91
N CYS A 281 4.02 -3.72 -7.33
CA CYS A 281 3.46 -2.60 -8.07
C CYS A 281 3.49 -1.31 -7.23
N ASP A 282 3.05 -1.37 -5.96
CA ASP A 282 3.07 -0.23 -5.04
C ASP A 282 4.49 0.33 -4.88
N LEU A 283 5.45 -0.55 -4.59
CA LEU A 283 6.85 -0.19 -4.45
C LEU A 283 7.44 0.37 -5.77
N TYR A 284 7.14 -0.26 -6.90
CA TYR A 284 7.61 0.15 -8.22
C TYR A 284 7.14 1.57 -8.57
N TYR A 285 5.85 1.87 -8.44
CA TYR A 285 5.33 3.19 -8.78
C TYR A 285 5.84 4.27 -7.83
N THR A 286 5.92 3.98 -6.53
CA THR A 286 6.52 4.88 -5.54
C THR A 286 7.98 5.19 -5.91
N CYS A 287 8.77 4.17 -6.26
CA CYS A 287 10.17 4.35 -6.66
C CYS A 287 10.32 5.06 -8.00
N LYS A 288 9.48 4.72 -8.99
CA LYS A 288 9.49 5.35 -10.32
C LYS A 288 9.23 6.84 -10.20
N TYR A 289 8.15 7.23 -9.54
CA TYR A 289 7.81 8.65 -9.42
C TYR A 289 8.81 9.41 -8.54
N ALA A 290 9.42 8.77 -7.54
CA ALA A 290 10.51 9.37 -6.79
C ALA A 290 11.79 9.58 -7.63
N ASP A 291 12.12 8.65 -8.54
CA ASP A 291 13.27 8.79 -9.45
C ASP A 291 13.02 9.83 -10.54
N ASP A 292 11.81 9.87 -11.09
CA ASP A 292 11.37 10.90 -12.04
C ASP A 292 11.46 12.30 -11.40
N MET A 293 11.10 12.43 -10.12
CA MET A 293 11.25 13.67 -9.36
C MET A 293 12.72 14.06 -9.21
N LYS A 294 13.56 13.09 -8.81
CA LYS A 294 15.01 13.31 -8.63
C LYS A 294 15.69 13.74 -9.93
N THR A 295 15.42 13.04 -11.03
CA THR A 295 16.03 13.31 -12.34
C THR A 295 15.63 14.68 -12.85
N SER A 296 14.37 15.06 -12.65
CA SER A 296 13.88 16.36 -13.10
C SER A 296 14.41 17.52 -12.27
N VAL A 297 14.50 17.38 -10.94
CA VAL A 297 15.16 18.38 -10.07
C VAL A 297 16.64 18.53 -10.42
N ARG A 298 17.34 17.42 -10.67
CA ARG A 298 18.76 17.42 -11.06
C ARG A 298 19.01 18.14 -12.38
N ASN A 299 18.09 18.05 -13.34
CA ASN A 299 18.24 18.68 -14.64
C ASN A 299 17.99 20.20 -14.61
N ILE A 300 17.32 20.72 -13.58
CA ILE A 300 16.95 22.14 -13.46
C ILE A 300 17.93 22.91 -12.56
N TRP A 301 18.56 22.27 -11.56
CA TRP A 301 19.38 22.99 -10.56
C TRP A 301 20.80 22.42 -10.37
N LEU A 302 21.77 23.11 -10.97
CA LEU A 302 23.22 22.97 -10.74
C LEU A 302 23.75 23.86 -9.59
N ASN A 303 22.90 24.53 -8.79
CA ASN A 303 23.34 25.43 -7.71
C ASN A 303 22.81 25.08 -6.29
N SER A 304 23.68 24.40 -5.55
CA SER A 304 24.13 24.58 -4.15
C SER A 304 23.25 24.67 -2.89
N VAL A 305 21.90 24.62 -2.88
CA VAL A 305 21.20 24.65 -1.55
C VAL A 305 20.23 23.48 -1.32
N TYR A 306 19.60 22.94 -2.35
CA TYR A 306 18.62 21.84 -2.22
C TYR A 306 19.22 20.43 -2.14
N ARG A 307 20.56 20.35 -2.14
CA ARG A 307 21.31 19.09 -2.11
C ARG A 307 21.04 18.30 -0.84
N VAL A 308 20.81 18.93 0.32
CA VAL A 308 20.67 18.20 1.60
C VAL A 308 19.32 17.51 1.75
N LEU A 309 18.22 18.13 1.30
CA LEU A 309 16.86 17.64 1.53
C LEU A 309 16.42 16.57 0.50
N THR A 310 16.80 16.74 -0.77
CA THR A 310 16.64 15.69 -1.80
C THR A 310 17.64 14.56 -1.59
N THR A 311 18.84 14.86 -1.07
CA THR A 311 19.76 13.79 -0.64
C THR A 311 19.22 13.05 0.56
N LEU A 312 18.42 13.62 1.47
CA LEU A 312 17.79 12.85 2.56
C LEU A 312 16.74 11.86 2.03
N LEU A 313 15.79 12.28 1.17
CA LEU A 313 14.83 11.36 0.54
C LEU A 313 15.52 10.26 -0.29
N VAL A 314 16.55 10.64 -1.06
CA VAL A 314 17.31 9.73 -1.93
C VAL A 314 18.32 8.89 -1.14
N HIS A 315 18.88 9.41 -0.04
CA HIS A 315 19.73 8.71 0.92
C HIS A 315 18.90 7.75 1.72
N PHE A 316 17.69 8.05 2.17
CA PHE A 316 16.90 7.09 2.93
C PHE A 316 16.40 5.95 2.04
N ALA A 317 15.98 6.26 0.80
CA ALA A 317 15.79 5.29 -0.27
C ALA A 317 17.11 4.64 -0.77
N ALA A 318 18.28 4.98 -0.20
CA ALA A 318 19.58 4.36 -0.50
C ALA A 318 20.32 3.81 0.74
N ARG A 319 19.91 4.16 1.96
CA ARG A 319 20.52 3.82 3.26
C ARG A 319 19.81 2.65 3.92
N GLY A 320 18.59 2.31 3.52
CA GLY A 320 17.92 1.07 3.90
C GLY A 320 18.67 -0.22 3.47
N ALA A 321 19.90 -0.11 2.94
CA ALA A 321 20.75 -1.22 2.54
C ALA A 321 22.26 -0.97 2.74
N ASN A 322 22.66 0.13 3.39
CA ASN A 322 24.09 0.46 3.57
C ASN A 322 24.43 0.70 5.05
N GLU A 323 24.24 -0.34 5.87
CA GLU A 323 25.21 -0.69 6.89
C GLU A 323 25.73 -2.06 6.44
N VAL A 324 26.80 -2.13 5.67
CA VAL A 324 28.16 -2.24 6.21
C VAL A 324 29.16 -1.71 5.16
N ARG A 325 30.10 -0.89 5.67
CA ARG A 325 31.45 -0.61 5.18
C ARG A 325 31.71 0.81 4.64
N ILE A 326 32.51 1.50 5.45
CA ILE A 326 33.14 2.81 5.27
C ILE A 326 34.36 2.70 4.33
N ARG A 327 34.62 3.78 3.56
CA ARG A 327 35.79 4.13 2.71
C ARG A 327 35.99 3.26 1.45
N GLU A 328 36.35 3.76 0.27
CA GLU A 328 37.09 4.97 -0.13
C GLU A 328 36.89 5.17 -1.65
N HIS A 329 36.89 6.43 -2.09
CA HIS A 329 37.24 6.96 -3.42
C HIS A 329 36.64 6.44 -4.75
N ALA A 330 36.36 7.46 -5.58
CA ALA A 330 36.50 7.48 -7.05
C ALA A 330 35.31 6.96 -7.90
N THR A 331 34.53 7.94 -8.35
CA THR A 331 34.13 8.19 -9.76
C THR A 331 33.51 7.08 -10.63
N ARG A 332 32.51 7.54 -11.37
CA ARG A 332 31.89 6.99 -12.59
C ARG A 332 30.79 5.95 -12.40
N ASN A 333 29.67 6.33 -13.03
CA ASN A 333 28.46 5.56 -13.29
C ASN A 333 27.61 5.31 -12.04
N TYR A 334 26.29 5.13 -12.26
CA TYR A 334 25.21 4.81 -11.32
C TYR A 334 24.16 5.93 -11.12
N ILE A 335 22.83 5.75 -11.17
CA ILE A 335 21.90 4.60 -11.20
C ILE A 335 20.52 5.17 -11.63
N SER A 336 19.86 4.60 -12.65
CA SER A 336 18.40 4.67 -12.90
C SER A 336 17.96 3.28 -13.38
N LYS A 337 16.91 2.69 -12.75
CA LYS A 337 16.51 1.25 -12.73
C LYS A 337 17.18 0.28 -11.73
N PRO A 338 18.45 0.43 -11.30
CA PRO A 338 19.06 -0.50 -10.35
C PRO A 338 18.46 -0.53 -8.96
N LYS A 339 17.66 0.44 -8.51
CA LYS A 339 17.15 0.44 -7.12
C LYS A 339 16.04 -0.58 -6.87
N THR A 340 15.06 -0.71 -7.76
CA THR A 340 14.08 -1.81 -7.68
C THR A 340 14.76 -3.15 -7.90
N LYS A 341 15.70 -3.23 -8.86
CA LYS A 341 16.52 -4.42 -9.06
C LYS A 341 17.33 -4.77 -7.81
N TYR A 342 17.89 -3.80 -7.12
CA TYR A 342 18.69 -3.98 -5.92
C TYR A 342 17.83 -4.33 -4.69
N VAL A 343 16.64 -3.75 -4.54
CA VAL A 343 15.68 -4.20 -3.52
C VAL A 343 15.18 -5.61 -3.82
N LEU A 344 14.86 -5.93 -5.08
CA LEU A 344 14.52 -7.30 -5.50
C LEU A 344 15.68 -8.26 -5.28
N THR A 345 16.90 -7.88 -5.63
CA THR A 345 18.11 -8.69 -5.45
C THR A 345 18.44 -8.86 -3.96
N ASN A 346 18.36 -7.83 -3.15
CA ASN A 346 18.62 -7.91 -1.70
C ASN A 346 17.50 -8.66 -0.98
N SER A 347 16.24 -8.45 -1.36
CA SER A 347 15.10 -9.20 -0.82
C SER A 347 15.26 -10.67 -1.19
N TYR A 348 15.63 -10.98 -2.43
CA TYR A 348 15.93 -12.33 -2.91
C TYR A 348 17.15 -12.94 -2.21
N GLN A 349 18.23 -12.19 -2.04
CA GLN A 349 19.44 -12.64 -1.33
C GLN A 349 19.17 -12.91 0.13
N LEU A 350 18.42 -12.02 0.81
CA LEU A 350 17.94 -12.22 2.18
C LEU A 350 17.04 -13.46 2.24
N LEU A 351 16.13 -13.64 1.26
CA LEU A 351 15.29 -14.84 1.14
C LEU A 351 16.12 -16.12 1.05
N THR A 352 17.14 -16.13 0.17
CA THR A 352 18.01 -17.29 -0.02
C THR A 352 18.91 -17.54 1.18
N LEU A 353 19.35 -16.49 1.89
CA LEU A 353 20.16 -16.61 3.11
C LEU A 353 19.34 -17.11 4.29
N VAL A 354 18.11 -16.63 4.46
CA VAL A 354 17.17 -17.13 5.47
C VAL A 354 16.83 -18.58 5.18
N LYS A 355 16.47 -18.91 3.93
CA LYS A 355 16.19 -20.30 3.53
C LYS A 355 17.39 -21.23 3.77
N ALA A 356 18.59 -20.83 3.33
CA ALA A 356 19.80 -21.64 3.48
C ALA A 356 20.26 -21.81 4.94
N ARG A 357 19.94 -20.88 5.85
CA ARG A 357 20.23 -21.03 7.29
C ARG A 357 19.33 -22.05 7.98
N PHE A 358 18.07 -22.15 7.54
CA PHE A 358 17.07 -22.99 8.19
C PHE A 358 16.94 -24.38 7.56
N ASP A 359 17.40 -24.59 6.32
CA ASP A 359 17.54 -25.95 5.74
C ASP A 359 18.71 -26.75 6.37
N VAL A 360 19.48 -26.14 7.28
CA VAL A 360 20.66 -26.73 7.96
C VAL A 360 20.36 -27.12 9.42
N GLU A 361 19.22 -26.68 9.97
CA GLU A 361 18.65 -27.15 11.25
C GLU A 361 17.56 -28.19 10.97
#